data_AF-A0A099NWD1-F1
#
_entry.id   AF-A0A099NWD1-F1
#
_cell.length_a   1.000
_cell.length_b   1.000
_cell.length_c   1.000
_cell.angle_alpha   90.00
_cell.angle_beta   90.00
_cell.angle_gamma   90.00
#
_symmetry.space_group_name_H-M   'P 1'
#
loop_
_entity.id
_entity.type
_entity.pdbx_description
1 polymer ?
#
loop_
_entity_poly.entity_id
_entity_poly.type
_entity_poly.pdbx_seq_one_letter_code
_entity_poly.pdbx_strand_id
1 'polypeptide(L)'
;MSSILPKGFKLQPVMSSLTISIIGLPLFFSVMGWKPFFLFAWDPFISKWNQFWRLLILQLQFQNQSEITLASVLILLRLKGLERLYGSLKMFKILVLLYSYNLLIVTFLSFFLFFTFDFDIFIPSGPFGILFGLYYPFSRFIPETYVAEFDFTNATSLRIFGDGAILPLSDAFPVHFLFGILSLTEGVSSLIVSSIGYFIGILYFQNLLPLTDTSLGFLDPIYFKITHEKSFAREGRNNTTYNGVDSNHNASALDLDEENERSPSVEDNDTPVRSIGQEVLHTFTR
;
A
#
# COMPACT_ATOMS: atom_id res chain seq x y z
N MET A 1 13.14 -20.57 -15.40
CA MET A 1 12.20 -20.64 -14.26
C MET A 1 11.46 -19.32 -14.16
N SER A 2 10.17 -19.27 -14.50
CA SER A 2 9.34 -18.11 -14.21
C SER A 2 9.05 -18.06 -12.72
N SER A 3 9.66 -17.13 -11.99
CA SER A 3 9.29 -16.89 -10.60
C SER A 3 7.88 -16.30 -10.58
N ILE A 4 6.90 -17.11 -10.21
CA ILE A 4 5.52 -16.66 -10.04
C ILE A 4 5.51 -15.77 -8.80
N LEU A 5 5.70 -14.45 -8.96
CA LEU A 5 5.52 -13.51 -7.87
C LEU A 5 4.08 -13.66 -7.36
N PRO A 6 3.87 -13.95 -6.06
CA PRO A 6 2.53 -14.14 -5.52
C PRO A 6 1.73 -12.85 -5.69
N LYS A 7 0.64 -12.92 -6.45
CA LYS A 7 -0.24 -11.77 -6.72
C LYS A 7 -1.04 -11.41 -5.45
N GLY A 8 -1.02 -10.14 -5.07
CA GLY A 8 -1.78 -9.58 -3.96
C GLY A 8 -1.04 -9.54 -2.62
N PHE A 9 -1.73 -9.08 -1.58
CA PHE A 9 -1.16 -8.77 -0.25
C PHE A 9 -0.79 -10.00 0.62
N LYS A 10 -0.80 -11.23 0.10
CA LYS A 10 -0.64 -12.46 0.92
C LYS A 10 0.64 -12.52 1.76
N LEU A 11 1.67 -11.74 1.42
CA LEU A 11 2.96 -11.64 2.12
C LEU A 11 3.26 -10.23 2.65
N GLN A 12 2.28 -9.32 2.63
CA GLN A 12 2.45 -7.89 2.91
C GLN A 12 1.39 -7.41 3.93
N PRO A 13 1.40 -7.92 5.17
CA PRO A 13 0.38 -7.63 6.17
C PRO A 13 0.31 -6.16 6.57
N VAL A 14 1.44 -5.45 6.64
CA VAL A 14 1.47 -4.05 7.09
C VAL A 14 0.89 -3.12 6.03
N MET A 15 1.28 -3.27 4.76
CA MET A 15 0.75 -2.44 3.68
C MET A 15 -0.70 -2.80 3.32
N SER A 16 -1.10 -4.06 3.54
CA SER A 16 -2.51 -4.46 3.52
C SER A 16 -3.32 -3.72 4.60
N SER A 17 -2.87 -3.76 5.85
CA SER A 17 -3.52 -3.08 6.98
C SER A 17 -3.58 -1.56 6.78
N LEU A 18 -2.52 -0.95 6.26
CA LEU A 18 -2.48 0.48 5.91
C LEU A 18 -3.51 0.83 4.83
N THR A 19 -3.61 0.02 3.77
CA THR A 19 -4.61 0.21 2.71
C THR A 19 -6.03 0.09 3.25
N ILE A 20 -6.29 -0.92 4.08
CA ILE A 20 -7.60 -1.12 4.74
C ILE A 20 -7.93 0.04 5.67
N SER A 21 -6.96 0.56 6.42
CA SER A 21 -7.15 1.72 7.30
C SER A 21 -7.47 3.01 6.53
N ILE A 22 -6.74 3.28 5.44
CA ILE A 22 -6.95 4.46 4.59
C ILE A 22 -8.33 4.47 3.91
N ILE A 23 -8.88 3.30 3.59
CA ILE A 23 -10.23 3.19 3.01
C ILE A 23 -11.31 3.13 4.12
N GLY A 24 -11.05 2.37 5.17
CA GLY A 24 -12.02 2.08 6.24
C GLY A 24 -12.27 3.23 7.20
N LEU A 25 -11.24 3.98 7.61
CA LEU A 25 -11.39 5.10 8.54
C LEU A 25 -12.27 6.21 7.96
N PRO A 26 -12.06 6.73 6.73
CA PRO A 26 -12.92 7.77 6.18
C PRO A 26 -14.36 7.31 5.94
N LEU A 27 -14.57 6.04 5.59
CA LEU A 27 -15.91 5.46 5.47
C LEU A 27 -16.62 5.43 6.84
N PHE A 28 -15.94 4.93 7.87
CA PHE A 28 -16.46 4.87 9.25
C PHE A 28 -16.83 6.25 9.79
N PHE A 29 -15.92 7.22 9.68
CA PHE A 29 -16.17 8.60 10.10
C PHE A 29 -17.20 9.33 9.22
N SER A 30 -17.36 8.94 7.95
CA SER A 30 -18.44 9.44 7.10
C SER A 30 -19.81 8.90 7.53
N VAL A 31 -19.91 7.66 7.99
CA VAL A 31 -21.16 7.08 8.54
C VAL A 31 -21.51 7.70 9.89
N MET A 32 -20.53 7.98 10.73
CA MET A 32 -20.73 8.66 12.02
C MET A 32 -20.96 10.19 11.91
N GLY A 33 -20.76 10.79 10.73
CA GLY A 33 -20.89 12.24 10.53
C GLY A 33 -19.74 13.06 11.15
N TRP A 34 -18.59 12.44 11.44
CA TRP A 34 -17.49 13.05 12.20
C TRP A 34 -16.44 13.81 11.35
N LYS A 35 -16.68 13.96 10.04
CA LYS A 35 -15.81 14.73 9.11
C LYS A 35 -15.32 16.10 9.64
N PRO A 36 -16.13 16.97 10.27
CA PRO A 36 -15.64 18.29 10.73
C PRO A 36 -14.64 18.24 11.90
N PHE A 37 -14.42 17.08 12.54
CA PHE A 37 -13.38 16.93 13.56
C PHE A 37 -11.96 16.85 12.98
N PHE A 38 -11.83 16.55 11.69
CA PHE A 38 -10.55 16.41 10.98
C PHE A 38 -10.01 17.72 10.40
N LEU A 39 -10.86 18.74 10.25
CA LEU A 39 -10.46 20.07 9.82
C LEU A 39 -9.49 20.69 10.84
N PHE A 40 -8.39 21.25 10.33
CA PHE A 40 -7.35 21.88 11.13
C PHE A 40 -6.96 23.26 10.60
N ALA A 41 -6.97 24.22 11.52
CA ALA A 41 -6.43 25.57 11.42
C ALA A 41 -5.91 25.92 12.82
N TRP A 42 -4.92 26.81 12.93
CA TRP A 42 -4.31 27.14 14.22
C TRP A 42 -5.26 27.95 15.11
N ASP A 43 -5.97 28.91 14.51
CA ASP A 43 -7.09 29.65 15.09
C ASP A 43 -8.41 29.18 14.42
N PRO A 44 -9.49 28.88 15.16
CA PRO A 44 -9.68 28.98 16.61
C PRO A 44 -9.23 27.74 17.42
N PHE A 45 -8.88 26.62 16.77
CA PHE A 45 -8.90 25.32 17.45
C PHE A 45 -7.82 25.13 18.52
N ILE A 46 -6.60 25.61 18.28
CA ILE A 46 -5.52 25.55 19.27
C ILE A 46 -5.57 26.80 20.15
N SER A 47 -5.46 27.98 19.54
CA SER A 47 -5.34 29.26 20.26
C SER A 47 -6.48 29.51 21.25
N LYS A 48 -7.73 29.28 20.83
CA LYS A 48 -8.93 29.58 21.64
C LYS A 48 -9.45 28.39 22.44
N TRP A 49 -9.26 27.16 21.97
CA TRP A 49 -9.93 25.97 22.52
C TRP A 49 -8.99 24.85 22.99
N ASN A 50 -7.67 24.97 22.81
CA ASN A 50 -6.67 23.99 23.27
C ASN A 50 -6.96 22.53 22.81
N GLN A 51 -7.53 22.34 21.61
CA GLN A 51 -7.97 21.03 21.12
C GLN A 51 -6.82 20.19 20.52
N PHE A 52 -5.76 19.94 21.30
CA PHE A 52 -4.55 19.25 20.84
C PHE A 52 -4.79 17.84 20.27
N TRP A 53 -5.88 17.17 20.65
CA TRP A 53 -6.25 15.87 20.06
C TRP A 53 -6.48 15.93 18.54
N ARG A 54 -6.83 17.10 17.99
CA ARG A 54 -6.96 17.31 16.53
C ARG A 54 -5.66 17.02 15.78
N LEU A 55 -4.51 17.37 16.36
CA LEU A 55 -3.19 17.10 15.77
C LEU A 55 -2.90 15.60 15.62
N LEU A 56 -3.41 14.78 16.55
CA LEU A 56 -3.29 13.33 16.47
C LEU A 56 -4.21 12.76 15.37
N ILE A 57 -5.47 13.19 15.29
CA ILE A 57 -6.41 12.62 14.30
C ILE A 57 -6.20 13.14 12.87
N LEU A 58 -5.51 14.28 12.68
CA LEU A 58 -5.27 14.93 11.37
C LEU A 58 -4.66 14.00 10.31
N GLN A 59 -3.79 13.07 10.71
CA GLN A 59 -3.12 12.15 9.77
C GLN A 59 -3.90 10.86 9.52
N LEU A 60 -5.00 10.60 10.22
CA LEU A 60 -5.72 9.31 10.15
C LEU A 60 -6.72 9.21 9.00
N GLN A 61 -7.17 10.34 8.46
CA GLN A 61 -8.21 10.39 7.42
C GLN A 61 -7.88 11.45 6.37
N PHE A 62 -8.07 11.12 5.09
CA PHE A 62 -8.17 12.09 4.00
C PHE A 62 -9.51 12.82 3.98
N GLN A 63 -9.48 14.10 3.63
CA GLN A 63 -10.69 14.91 3.50
C GLN A 63 -11.46 14.55 2.21
N ASN A 64 -10.76 14.34 1.09
CA ASN A 64 -11.39 14.12 -0.21
C ASN A 64 -11.40 12.64 -0.64
N GLN A 65 -12.45 12.22 -1.35
CA GLN A 65 -12.58 10.85 -1.88
C GLN A 65 -11.55 10.53 -2.98
N SER A 66 -11.15 11.54 -3.75
CA SER A 66 -10.07 11.46 -4.75
C SER A 66 -8.75 11.06 -4.10
N GLU A 67 -8.38 11.66 -2.97
CA GLU A 67 -7.15 11.38 -2.24
C GLU A 67 -7.10 9.94 -1.71
N ILE A 68 -8.21 9.45 -1.15
CA ILE A 68 -8.34 8.05 -0.69
C ILE A 68 -8.07 7.10 -1.86
N THR A 69 -8.63 7.39 -3.03
CA THR A 69 -8.45 6.59 -4.25
C THR A 69 -7.01 6.65 -4.75
N LEU A 70 -6.41 7.84 -4.84
CA LEU A 70 -5.01 8.03 -5.25
C LEU A 70 -4.03 7.34 -4.29
N ALA A 71 -4.20 7.52 -2.98
CA ALA A 71 -3.38 6.92 -1.93
C ALA A 71 -3.45 5.39 -1.94
N SER A 72 -4.66 4.83 -2.02
CA SER A 72 -4.83 3.37 -2.07
C SER A 72 -4.24 2.76 -3.34
N VAL A 73 -4.41 3.40 -4.50
CA VAL A 73 -3.77 2.99 -5.77
C VAL A 73 -2.25 3.05 -5.69
N LEU A 74 -1.66 4.13 -5.15
CA LEU A 74 -0.20 4.25 -4.95
C LEU A 74 0.36 3.10 -4.08
N ILE A 75 -0.34 2.75 -2.99
CA ILE A 75 0.05 1.64 -2.11
C ILE A 75 -0.04 0.29 -2.84
N LEU A 76 -1.17 0.06 -3.53
CA LEU A 76 -1.45 -1.17 -4.29
C LEU A 76 -0.49 -1.41 -5.44
N LEU A 77 -0.05 -0.37 -6.15
CA LEU A 77 0.82 -0.51 -7.32
C LEU A 77 2.27 -0.75 -6.90
N ARG A 78 2.87 0.19 -6.15
CA ARG A 78 4.31 0.18 -5.86
C ARG A 78 4.68 0.12 -4.38
N LEU A 79 4.04 0.87 -3.49
CA LEU A 79 4.57 0.99 -2.12
C LEU A 79 4.57 -0.33 -1.34
N LYS A 80 3.68 -1.27 -1.69
CA LYS A 80 3.73 -2.67 -1.19
C LYS A 80 5.12 -3.32 -1.32
N GLY A 81 5.92 -2.92 -2.32
CA GLY A 81 7.28 -3.40 -2.54
C GLY A 81 8.23 -3.10 -1.38
N LEU A 82 8.04 -1.96 -0.67
CA LEU A 82 8.91 -1.55 0.44
C LEU A 82 8.83 -2.54 1.62
N GLU A 83 7.65 -3.12 1.88
CA GLU A 83 7.51 -4.13 2.94
C GLU A 83 8.32 -5.40 2.64
N ARG A 84 8.52 -5.75 1.36
CA ARG A 84 9.41 -6.85 0.96
C ARG A 84 10.89 -6.51 1.11
N LEU A 85 11.26 -5.23 0.96
CA LEU A 85 12.65 -4.76 1.08
C LEU A 85 13.09 -4.63 2.55
N TYR A 86 12.23 -4.09 3.41
CA TYR A 86 12.56 -3.84 4.83
C TYR A 86 12.06 -4.92 5.80
N GLY A 87 11.07 -5.72 5.40
CA GLY A 87 10.34 -6.65 6.28
C GLY A 87 9.24 -5.96 7.09
N SER A 88 8.17 -6.69 7.43
CA SER A 88 6.96 -6.16 8.06
C SER A 88 7.20 -5.39 9.36
N LEU A 89 7.98 -5.93 10.31
CA LEU A 89 8.25 -5.25 11.58
C LEU A 89 8.99 -3.92 11.38
N LYS A 90 10.00 -3.89 10.51
CA LYS A 90 10.75 -2.66 10.23
C LYS A 90 9.85 -1.65 9.51
N MET A 91 9.05 -2.10 8.55
CA MET A 91 8.06 -1.25 7.86
C MET A 91 7.05 -0.64 8.84
N PHE A 92 6.60 -1.37 9.86
CA PHE A 92 5.72 -0.83 10.90
C PHE A 92 6.42 0.24 11.76
N LYS A 93 7.66 0.00 12.19
CA LYS A 93 8.47 0.99 12.92
C LYS A 93 8.67 2.27 12.10
N ILE A 94 9.02 2.13 10.82
CA ILE A 94 9.13 3.21 9.83
C ILE A 94 7.83 4.04 9.79
N LEU A 95 6.68 3.40 9.61
CA LEU A 95 5.37 4.09 9.54
C LEU A 95 5.03 4.88 10.81
N VAL A 96 5.20 4.27 12.00
CA VAL A 96 4.95 4.93 13.30
C VAL A 96 5.87 6.14 13.50
N LEU A 97 7.12 6.01 13.07
CA LEU A 97 8.12 7.05 13.21
C LEU A 97 7.87 8.22 12.24
N LEU A 98 7.53 7.95 10.99
CA LEU A 98 7.12 8.94 10.00
C LEU A 98 5.87 9.71 10.44
N TYR A 99 4.88 9.02 11.01
CA TYR A 99 3.68 9.64 11.61
C TYR A 99 4.05 10.62 12.72
N SER A 100 4.91 10.19 13.65
CA SER A 100 5.36 10.99 14.80
C SER A 100 6.14 12.24 14.37
N TYR A 101 7.10 12.09 13.44
CA TYR A 101 7.86 13.23 12.92
C TYR A 101 7.00 14.20 12.12
N ASN A 102 6.05 13.70 11.31
CA ASN A 102 5.15 14.57 10.58
C ASN A 102 4.24 15.36 11.53
N LEU A 103 3.77 14.74 12.62
CA LEU A 103 2.97 15.44 13.63
C LEU A 103 3.76 16.57 14.27
N LEU A 104 4.99 16.28 14.73
CA LEU A 104 5.86 17.26 15.36
C LEU A 104 6.16 18.43 14.43
N ILE A 105 6.56 18.16 13.18
CA ILE A 105 6.97 19.19 12.23
C ILE A 105 5.78 20.01 11.72
N VAL A 106 4.62 19.41 11.46
CA VAL A 106 3.40 20.14 11.11
C VAL A 106 2.95 21.03 12.26
N THR A 107 3.00 20.54 13.51
CA THR A 107 2.68 21.34 14.71
C THR A 107 3.64 22.52 14.87
N PHE A 108 4.95 22.26 14.77
CA PHE A 108 6.00 23.29 14.91
C PHE A 108 5.91 24.34 13.81
N LEU A 109 5.67 23.93 12.56
CA LEU A 109 5.52 24.84 11.44
C LEU A 109 4.27 25.72 11.61
N SER A 110 3.14 25.14 12.00
CA SER A 110 1.89 25.89 12.25
C SER A 110 2.08 26.93 13.36
N PHE A 111 2.72 26.53 14.46
CA PHE A 111 3.08 27.44 15.56
C PHE A 111 3.99 28.57 15.09
N PHE A 112 5.03 28.25 14.31
CA PHE A 112 6.01 29.22 13.82
C PHE A 112 5.39 30.23 12.86
N LEU A 113 4.55 29.79 11.92
CA LEU A 113 3.85 30.66 10.97
C LEU A 113 2.89 31.62 11.67
N PHE A 114 2.08 31.09 12.60
CA PHE A 114 1.16 31.92 13.39
C PHE A 114 1.93 32.96 14.21
N PHE A 115 2.95 32.54 14.98
CA PHE A 115 3.69 33.43 15.86
C PHE A 115 4.58 34.46 15.12
N THR A 116 5.05 34.14 13.92
CA THR A 116 5.99 35.02 13.17
C THR A 116 5.30 35.95 12.19
N PHE A 117 4.17 35.54 11.62
CA PHE A 117 3.52 36.24 10.49
C PHE A 117 2.02 36.48 10.67
N ASP A 118 1.40 36.03 11.77
CA ASP A 118 -0.06 36.05 11.98
C ASP A 118 -0.87 35.38 10.84
N PHE A 119 -0.24 34.52 10.04
CA PHE A 119 -0.88 33.77 8.97
C PHE A 119 -1.37 32.41 9.46
N ASP A 120 -2.68 32.21 9.44
CA ASP A 120 -3.27 30.89 9.63
C ASP A 120 -3.34 30.14 8.30
N ILE A 121 -2.64 28.99 8.22
CA ILE A 121 -2.68 28.10 7.07
C ILE A 121 -3.67 26.98 7.37
N PHE A 122 -4.72 26.88 6.55
CA PHE A 122 -5.56 25.68 6.54
C PHE A 122 -4.74 24.47 6.12
N ILE A 123 -4.67 23.44 6.97
CA ILE A 123 -3.88 22.23 6.73
C ILE A 123 -4.79 21.08 6.33
N PRO A 124 -4.55 20.43 5.17
CA PRO A 124 -5.23 19.22 4.74
C PRO A 124 -5.24 18.14 5.81
N SER A 125 -6.38 17.52 6.00
CA SER A 125 -6.44 16.24 6.72
C SER A 125 -6.00 15.12 5.78
N GLY A 126 -5.01 14.34 6.21
CA GLY A 126 -4.58 13.14 5.47
C GLY A 126 -3.15 12.70 5.81
N PRO A 127 -2.83 11.40 5.62
CA PRO A 127 -1.48 10.86 5.75
C PRO A 127 -0.54 11.26 4.58
N PHE A 128 -0.69 12.47 4.03
CA PHE A 128 0.20 13.03 3.01
C PHE A 128 1.67 12.91 3.44
N GLY A 129 1.98 13.33 4.67
CA GLY A 129 3.33 13.27 5.23
C GLY A 129 3.95 11.88 5.17
N ILE A 130 3.17 10.84 5.46
CA ILE A 130 3.59 9.44 5.47
C ILE A 130 3.81 8.95 4.04
N LEU A 131 2.88 9.22 3.12
CA LEU A 131 3.00 8.80 1.72
C LEU A 131 4.19 9.44 1.02
N PHE A 132 4.41 10.74 1.19
CA PHE A 132 5.56 11.45 0.61
C PHE A 132 6.88 11.10 1.31
N GLY A 133 6.87 10.75 2.59
CA GLY A 133 8.05 10.19 3.25
C GLY A 133 8.41 8.77 2.75
N LEU A 134 7.42 7.98 2.34
CA LEU A 134 7.60 6.68 1.65
C LEU A 134 7.94 6.82 0.16
N TYR A 135 7.74 7.98 -0.45
CA TYR A 135 8.10 8.24 -1.84
C TYR A 135 9.63 8.30 -2.05
N TYR A 136 10.39 8.84 -1.08
CA TYR A 136 11.86 8.84 -1.13
C TYR A 136 12.47 7.43 -1.24
N PRO A 137 12.19 6.46 -0.34
CA PRO A 137 12.73 5.11 -0.47
C PRO A 137 12.16 4.37 -1.68
N PHE A 138 10.93 4.67 -2.13
CA PHE A 138 10.41 4.16 -3.39
C PHE A 138 11.34 4.57 -4.55
N SER A 139 11.63 5.86 -4.70
CA SER A 139 12.46 6.38 -5.80
C SER A 139 13.95 5.97 -5.72
N ARG A 140 14.43 5.51 -4.56
CA ARG A 140 15.85 5.17 -4.35
C ARG A 140 16.16 3.68 -4.36
N PHE A 141 15.25 2.83 -3.89
CA PHE A 141 15.51 1.40 -3.69
C PHE A 141 14.79 0.46 -4.66
N ILE A 142 13.82 0.95 -5.44
CA ILE A 142 13.13 0.16 -6.46
C ILE A 142 13.75 0.45 -7.83
N PRO A 143 14.37 -0.55 -8.50
CA PRO A 143 14.95 -0.35 -9.82
C PRO A 143 13.87 -0.25 -10.89
N GLU A 144 14.11 0.60 -11.87
CA GLU A 144 13.29 0.74 -13.06
C GLU A 144 13.51 -0.50 -13.95
N THR A 145 12.43 -1.17 -14.38
CA THR A 145 12.52 -2.42 -15.15
C THR A 145 12.36 -2.21 -16.66
N TYR A 146 11.61 -1.17 -17.05
CA TYR A 146 11.36 -0.84 -18.44
C TYR A 146 11.55 0.66 -18.65
N VAL A 147 12.27 1.00 -19.71
CA VAL A 147 12.43 2.36 -20.23
C VAL A 147 11.92 2.33 -21.66
N ALA A 148 10.90 3.14 -21.96
CA ALA A 148 10.37 3.33 -23.30
C ALA A 148 10.94 4.63 -23.87
N GLU A 149 11.79 4.52 -24.88
CA GLU A 149 12.38 5.68 -25.55
C GLU A 149 11.39 6.19 -26.61
N PHE A 150 10.97 7.44 -26.48
CA PHE A 150 10.09 8.11 -27.45
C PHE A 150 10.89 9.10 -28.29
N ASP A 151 11.07 8.78 -29.57
CA ASP A 151 11.76 9.59 -30.55
C ASP A 151 10.83 10.67 -31.14
N PHE A 152 10.94 11.91 -30.66
CA PHE A 152 10.15 13.03 -31.19
C PHE A 152 10.81 13.75 -32.38
N THR A 153 11.85 13.16 -32.99
CA THR A 153 12.68 13.75 -34.07
C THR A 153 11.87 14.29 -35.26
N ASN A 154 10.76 13.66 -35.62
CA ASN A 154 9.86 14.10 -36.71
C ASN A 154 8.69 14.99 -36.25
N ALA A 155 8.59 15.27 -34.95
CA ALA A 155 7.35 15.73 -34.31
C ALA A 155 7.51 17.03 -33.49
N THR A 156 8.41 17.96 -33.88
CA THR A 156 8.43 19.31 -33.30
C THR A 156 8.87 20.41 -34.27
N SER A 157 7.92 21.28 -34.62
CA SER A 157 8.17 22.71 -34.89
C SER A 157 8.41 23.52 -33.60
N LEU A 158 8.38 22.86 -32.45
CA LEU A 158 8.38 23.40 -31.10
C LEU A 158 9.79 23.31 -30.48
N ARG A 159 10.67 24.24 -30.90
CA ARG A 159 12.12 24.34 -30.58
C ARG A 159 12.47 24.60 -29.09
N ILE A 160 11.65 24.17 -28.14
CA ILE A 160 11.90 24.37 -26.69
C ILE A 160 12.86 23.29 -26.15
N PHE A 161 12.82 22.09 -26.72
CA PHE A 161 13.81 21.04 -26.53
C PHE A 161 14.62 20.91 -27.82
N GLY A 162 15.93 20.73 -27.72
CA GLY A 162 16.86 20.82 -28.85
C GLY A 162 16.67 19.74 -29.92
N ASP A 163 17.38 19.89 -31.04
CA ASP A 163 17.31 18.97 -32.18
C ASP A 163 17.53 17.50 -31.74
N GLY A 164 16.53 16.65 -31.96
CA GLY A 164 16.58 15.23 -31.60
C GLY A 164 16.24 14.90 -30.14
N ALA A 165 15.15 15.47 -29.60
CA ALA A 165 14.68 15.15 -28.26
C ALA A 165 14.15 13.70 -28.14
N ILE A 166 15.04 12.77 -27.75
CA ILE A 166 14.70 11.43 -27.27
C ILE A 166 14.26 11.54 -25.81
N LEU A 167 13.01 11.16 -25.50
CA LEU A 167 12.48 11.16 -24.13
C LEU A 167 12.42 9.72 -23.58
N PRO A 168 13.32 9.30 -22.67
CA PRO A 168 13.22 8.02 -21.99
C PRO A 168 12.12 8.07 -20.93
N LEU A 169 10.99 7.41 -21.19
CA LEU A 169 9.88 7.28 -20.26
C LEU A 169 9.98 5.96 -19.48
N SER A 170 10.33 6.07 -18.21
CA SER A 170 10.41 4.93 -17.29
C SER A 170 9.03 4.42 -16.82
N ASP A 171 8.94 3.11 -16.53
CA ASP A 171 7.82 2.46 -15.80
C ASP A 171 7.53 3.08 -14.40
N ALA A 172 8.45 3.88 -13.86
CA ALA A 172 8.22 4.68 -12.65
C ALA A 172 7.42 5.97 -12.91
N PHE A 173 7.40 6.50 -14.15
CA PHE A 173 6.74 7.77 -14.50
C PHE A 173 5.28 7.89 -14.02
N PRO A 174 4.39 6.88 -14.22
CA PRO A 174 3.00 6.98 -13.75
C PRO A 174 2.89 7.16 -12.23
N VAL A 175 3.87 6.69 -11.47
CA VAL A 175 3.91 6.74 -10.01
C VAL A 175 4.32 8.14 -9.57
N HIS A 176 5.38 8.69 -10.16
CA HIS A 176 5.80 10.08 -9.96
C HIS A 176 4.66 11.06 -10.33
N PHE A 177 3.95 10.79 -11.42
CA PHE A 177 2.78 11.57 -11.85
C PHE A 177 1.61 11.50 -10.86
N LEU A 178 1.29 10.31 -10.32
CA LEU A 178 0.27 10.14 -9.28
C LEU A 178 0.62 10.88 -7.98
N PHE A 179 1.89 10.86 -7.55
CA PHE A 179 2.36 11.69 -6.43
C PHE A 179 2.25 13.19 -6.75
N GLY A 180 2.56 13.60 -7.99
CA GLY A 180 2.36 14.98 -8.44
C GLY A 180 0.91 15.46 -8.33
N ILE A 181 -0.04 14.66 -8.81
CA ILE A 181 -1.49 14.95 -8.69
C ILE A 181 -1.92 14.99 -7.22
N LEU A 182 -1.48 14.03 -6.41
CA LEU A 182 -1.84 13.98 -4.98
C LEU A 182 -1.36 15.25 -4.24
N SER A 183 -0.16 15.73 -4.55
CA SER A 183 0.41 16.97 -3.99
C SER A 183 -0.46 18.21 -4.28
N LEU A 184 -1.11 18.24 -5.44
CA LEU A 184 -1.88 19.38 -5.95
C LEU A 184 -3.37 19.36 -5.59
N THR A 185 -3.87 18.32 -4.89
CA THR A 185 -5.32 18.08 -4.76
C THR A 185 -6.06 19.15 -3.95
N GLU A 186 -5.46 19.69 -2.88
CA GLU A 186 -6.00 20.85 -2.13
C GLU A 186 -5.19 22.13 -2.39
N GLY A 187 -4.53 22.22 -3.56
CA GLY A 187 -3.73 23.37 -3.95
C GLY A 187 -2.42 23.52 -3.17
N VAL A 188 -2.16 24.72 -2.65
CA VAL A 188 -0.85 25.07 -2.04
C VAL A 188 -0.65 24.38 -0.68
N SER A 189 -1.70 24.23 0.13
CA SER A 189 -1.56 23.61 1.45
C SER A 189 -1.19 22.13 1.38
N SER A 190 -1.78 21.35 0.46
CA SER A 190 -1.36 19.97 0.22
C SER A 190 0.06 19.86 -0.30
N LEU A 191 0.51 20.82 -1.13
CA LEU A 191 1.87 20.87 -1.64
C LEU A 191 2.89 21.11 -0.52
N ILE A 192 2.59 22.00 0.43
CA ILE A 192 3.43 22.27 1.62
C ILE A 192 3.57 21.00 2.47
N VAL A 193 2.45 20.38 2.87
CA VAL A 193 2.46 19.15 3.71
C VAL A 193 3.18 17.99 3.01
N SER A 194 2.96 17.84 1.69
CA SER A 194 3.62 16.82 0.86
C SER A 194 5.14 17.04 0.79
N SER A 195 5.58 18.28 0.61
CA SER A 195 7.00 18.66 0.58
C SER A 195 7.69 18.40 1.92
N ILE A 196 7.01 18.70 3.03
CA ILE A 196 7.46 18.38 4.39
C ILE A 196 7.59 16.88 4.59
N GLY A 197 6.58 16.10 4.18
CA GLY A 197 6.62 14.63 4.22
C GLY A 197 7.82 14.06 3.46
N TYR A 198 8.08 14.56 2.25
CA TYR A 198 9.22 14.15 1.45
C TYR A 198 10.56 14.49 2.11
N PHE A 199 10.70 15.69 2.68
CA PHE A 199 11.90 16.12 3.41
C PHE A 199 12.15 15.25 4.66
N ILE A 200 11.11 14.90 5.41
CA ILE A 200 11.18 13.94 6.53
C ILE A 200 11.66 12.58 6.04
N GLY A 201 11.16 12.10 4.89
CA GLY A 201 11.64 10.89 4.24
C GLY A 201 13.15 10.93 3.98
N ILE A 202 13.64 12.00 3.35
CA ILE A 202 15.07 12.21 3.08
C ILE A 202 15.88 12.14 4.39
N LEU A 203 15.51 12.93 5.41
CA LEU A 203 16.22 13.00 6.69
C LEU A 203 16.25 11.64 7.41
N TYR A 204 15.12 10.92 7.41
CA TYR A 204 14.99 9.62 8.04
C TYR A 204 15.91 8.58 7.39
N PHE A 205 15.83 8.41 6.07
CA PHE A 205 16.62 7.40 5.36
C PHE A 205 18.11 7.76 5.23
N GLN A 206 18.49 9.01 5.48
CA GLN A 206 19.89 9.44 5.64
C GLN A 206 20.42 9.26 7.08
N ASN A 207 19.60 8.79 8.02
CA ASN A 207 19.92 8.66 9.46
C ASN A 207 20.29 10.00 10.13
N LEU A 208 19.73 11.11 9.65
CA LEU A 208 19.94 12.45 10.22
C LEU A 208 18.99 12.77 11.39
N LEU A 209 17.97 11.94 11.61
CA LEU A 209 17.00 12.13 12.68
C LEU A 209 17.44 11.41 13.97
N PRO A 210 17.24 12.02 15.16
CA PRO A 210 17.78 11.50 16.43
C PRO A 210 17.05 10.27 16.97
N LEU A 211 15.79 10.06 16.59
CA LEU A 211 15.01 8.85 16.91
C LEU A 211 15.06 7.89 15.72
N THR A 212 15.81 6.79 15.88
CA THR A 212 16.00 5.71 14.90
C THR A 212 15.16 4.46 15.29
N ASP A 213 15.03 3.48 14.40
CA ASP A 213 14.33 2.19 14.61
C ASP A 213 14.66 1.46 15.94
N THR A 214 15.86 1.68 16.48
CA THR A 214 16.31 1.16 17.79
C THR A 214 15.55 1.75 18.98
N SER A 215 15.09 3.00 18.90
CA SER A 215 14.27 3.64 19.93
C SER A 215 12.91 2.96 20.10
N LEU A 216 12.36 2.42 19.01
CA LEU A 216 11.13 1.62 19.00
C LEU A 216 11.37 0.13 19.37
N GLY A 217 12.49 -0.19 20.03
CA GLY A 217 12.84 -1.56 20.46
C GLY A 217 11.80 -2.23 21.38
N PHE A 218 11.00 -1.45 22.11
CA PHE A 218 9.90 -1.98 22.94
C PHE A 218 8.78 -2.67 22.14
N LEU A 219 8.69 -2.44 20.82
CA LEU A 219 7.73 -3.11 19.95
C LEU A 219 8.17 -4.55 19.58
N ASP A 220 9.45 -4.86 19.68
CA ASP A 220 10.00 -6.18 19.31
C ASP A 220 9.45 -7.34 20.17
N PRO A 221 9.39 -7.27 21.52
CA PRO A 221 8.75 -8.32 22.32
C PRO A 221 7.24 -8.45 22.08
N ILE A 222 6.55 -7.34 21.77
CA ILE A 222 5.11 -7.34 21.47
C ILE A 222 4.85 -8.07 20.14
N TYR A 223 5.62 -7.75 19.11
CA TYR A 223 5.53 -8.40 17.80
C TYR A 223 5.90 -9.89 17.87
N PHE A 224 6.94 -10.23 18.63
CA PHE A 224 7.33 -11.63 18.85
C PHE A 224 6.18 -12.42 19.47
N LYS A 225 5.56 -11.91 20.55
CA LYS A 225 4.41 -12.56 21.20
C LYS A 225 3.25 -12.80 20.23
N ILE A 226 2.82 -11.77 19.50
CA ILE A 226 1.71 -11.85 18.53
C ILE A 226 2.01 -12.83 17.39
N THR A 227 3.27 -12.90 16.93
CA THR A 227 3.67 -13.79 15.84
C THR A 227 3.73 -15.24 16.32
N HIS A 228 4.31 -15.49 17.50
CA HIS A 228 4.46 -16.84 18.04
C HIS A 228 3.10 -17.47 18.41
N GLU A 229 2.16 -16.68 18.92
CA GLU A 229 0.79 -17.09 19.21
C GLU A 229 0.04 -17.50 17.94
N LYS A 230 0.23 -16.77 16.83
CA LYS A 230 -0.33 -17.12 15.51
C LYS A 230 0.28 -18.38 14.91
N SER A 231 1.57 -18.64 15.14
CA SER A 231 2.22 -19.89 14.71
C SER A 231 1.59 -21.09 15.42
N PHE A 232 1.48 -21.07 16.75
CA PHE A 232 0.84 -22.15 17.52
C PHE A 232 -0.63 -22.36 17.14
N ALA A 233 -1.39 -21.27 16.95
CA ALA A 233 -2.79 -21.35 16.52
C ALA A 233 -2.97 -21.94 15.10
N ARG A 234 -1.96 -21.79 14.22
CA ARG A 234 -1.96 -22.37 12.88
C ARG A 234 -1.55 -23.84 12.87
N GLU A 235 -0.57 -24.21 13.71
CA GLU A 235 -0.16 -25.60 13.95
C GLU A 235 -1.35 -26.47 14.41
N GLY A 236 -2.08 -26.00 15.44
CA GLY A 236 -3.23 -26.74 16.01
C GLY A 236 -4.42 -26.92 15.06
N ARG A 237 -4.56 -26.04 14.05
CA ARG A 237 -5.65 -26.10 13.07
C ARG A 237 -5.36 -27.06 11.90
N ASN A 238 -4.09 -27.30 11.57
CA ASN A 238 -3.72 -28.27 10.53
C ASN A 238 -3.92 -29.72 11.01
N ASN A 239 -3.66 -29.99 12.29
CA ASN A 239 -3.76 -31.34 12.86
C ASN A 239 -5.22 -31.85 12.98
N THR A 240 -6.22 -30.97 12.92
CA THR A 240 -7.64 -31.36 13.02
C THR A 240 -8.28 -31.72 11.67
N THR A 241 -7.59 -31.54 10.53
CA THR A 241 -8.14 -31.85 9.19
C THR A 241 -7.73 -33.23 8.66
N TYR A 242 -6.83 -33.95 9.33
CA TYR A 242 -6.33 -35.26 8.88
C TYR A 242 -6.97 -36.50 9.56
N ASN A 243 -7.80 -36.32 10.59
CA ASN A 243 -8.41 -37.41 11.37
C ASN A 243 -9.94 -37.47 11.15
N GLY A 244 -10.40 -37.65 9.91
CA GLY A 244 -11.82 -37.45 9.61
C GLY A 244 -12.40 -38.04 8.33
N VAL A 245 -11.81 -39.09 7.74
CA VAL A 245 -12.49 -39.91 6.72
C VAL A 245 -12.09 -41.37 6.91
N ASP A 246 -12.92 -42.14 7.63
CA ASP A 246 -12.94 -43.59 7.51
C ASP A 246 -14.28 -44.20 7.97
N SER A 247 -14.70 -45.27 7.28
CA SER A 247 -15.83 -46.20 7.57
C SER A 247 -17.32 -45.79 7.39
N ASN A 248 -17.92 -46.37 6.33
CA ASN A 248 -19.24 -47.06 6.27
C ASN A 248 -20.58 -46.24 6.42
N HIS A 249 -21.71 -46.57 5.77
CA HIS A 249 -22.14 -47.77 5.00
C HIS A 249 -23.35 -47.49 4.05
N ASN A 250 -23.38 -48.22 2.93
CA ASN A 250 -24.52 -48.89 2.25
C ASN A 250 -25.88 -48.22 1.93
N ALA A 251 -26.16 -48.19 0.61
CA ALA A 251 -27.36 -48.68 -0.09
C ALA A 251 -28.72 -47.95 0.01
N SER A 252 -29.17 -47.44 -1.14
CA SER A 252 -30.55 -47.51 -1.64
C SER A 252 -30.52 -47.37 -3.16
N ALA A 253 -31.04 -48.36 -3.88
CA ALA A 253 -31.11 -48.38 -5.35
C ALA A 253 -32.50 -47.99 -5.85
N LEU A 254 -32.60 -47.51 -7.10
CA LEU A 254 -33.71 -47.77 -8.03
C LEU A 254 -33.31 -47.32 -9.45
N ASP A 255 -33.69 -48.12 -10.43
CA ASP A 255 -33.12 -48.19 -11.80
C ASP A 255 -33.78 -47.28 -12.85
N LEU A 256 -33.42 -47.57 -14.11
CA LEU A 256 -34.02 -47.31 -15.43
C LEU A 256 -33.33 -46.22 -16.28
N ASP A 257 -32.81 -46.44 -17.50
CA ASP A 257 -32.46 -47.68 -18.26
C ASP A 257 -31.46 -47.32 -19.41
N GLU A 258 -30.78 -48.34 -19.97
CA GLU A 258 -30.19 -48.55 -21.32
C GLU A 258 -29.99 -47.33 -22.29
N GLU A 259 -28.88 -47.08 -22.99
CA GLU A 259 -28.01 -47.88 -23.90
C GLU A 259 -26.61 -47.17 -24.01
N ASN A 260 -25.47 -47.70 -24.54
CA ASN A 260 -24.97 -49.06 -24.87
C ASN A 260 -23.45 -49.01 -25.23
N GLU A 261 -22.83 -50.20 -25.33
CA GLU A 261 -21.64 -50.66 -26.08
C GLU A 261 -20.20 -50.07 -25.90
N ARG A 262 -19.31 -51.03 -25.54
CA ARG A 262 -17.86 -51.18 -25.86
C ARG A 262 -16.78 -50.37 -25.10
N SER A 263 -16.28 -51.01 -24.04
CA SER A 263 -14.85 -51.00 -23.70
C SER A 263 -14.00 -51.71 -24.78
N PRO A 264 -12.68 -51.45 -24.85
CA PRO A 264 -11.78 -52.30 -24.05
C PRO A 264 -10.73 -51.53 -23.22
N SER A 265 -10.21 -52.25 -22.23
CA SER A 265 -9.22 -51.83 -21.23
C SER A 265 -7.86 -51.34 -21.79
N VAL A 266 -7.35 -50.21 -21.27
CA VAL A 266 -5.90 -49.95 -21.12
C VAL A 266 -5.64 -49.12 -19.84
N GLU A 267 -4.81 -49.70 -18.97
CA GLU A 267 -3.96 -49.15 -17.89
C GLU A 267 -4.28 -47.79 -17.21
N ASP A 268 -4.40 -47.86 -15.88
CA ASP A 268 -4.03 -46.79 -14.95
C ASP A 268 -2.63 -46.25 -15.29
N ASN A 269 -2.52 -44.92 -15.46
CA ASN A 269 -1.25 -44.21 -15.33
C ASN A 269 -1.53 -42.78 -14.87
N ASP A 270 -0.98 -42.43 -13.70
CA ASP A 270 -1.03 -41.09 -13.11
C ASP A 270 -0.42 -40.03 -14.05
N THR A 271 -1.27 -39.36 -14.84
CA THR A 271 -0.83 -38.16 -15.57
C THR A 271 -0.95 -36.93 -14.65
N PRO A 272 0.14 -36.15 -14.44
CA PRO A 272 0.07 -34.97 -13.60
C PRO A 272 -0.86 -33.91 -14.21
N VAL A 273 -1.48 -33.11 -13.33
CA VAL A 273 -2.45 -32.06 -13.70
C VAL A 273 -1.89 -31.16 -14.80
N ARG A 274 -2.46 -31.28 -16.01
CA ARG A 274 -2.02 -30.54 -17.19
C ARG A 274 -2.42 -29.07 -17.07
N SER A 275 -1.60 -28.18 -17.62
CA SER A 275 -1.96 -26.78 -17.71
C SER A 275 -2.97 -26.55 -18.84
N ILE A 276 -3.93 -25.64 -18.65
CA ILE A 276 -4.97 -25.29 -19.64
C ILE A 276 -4.38 -25.02 -21.05
N GLY A 277 -3.18 -24.43 -21.13
CA GLY A 277 -2.50 -24.19 -22.40
C GLY A 277 -2.13 -25.47 -23.17
N GLN A 278 -1.81 -26.57 -22.48
CA GLN A 278 -1.52 -27.87 -23.10
C GLN A 278 -2.81 -28.61 -23.50
N GLU A 279 -3.89 -28.40 -22.76
CA GLU A 279 -5.20 -28.96 -23.07
C GLU A 279 -5.77 -28.34 -24.36
N VAL A 280 -5.76 -27.01 -24.45
CA VAL A 280 -6.14 -26.25 -25.67
C VAL A 280 -5.28 -26.66 -26.87
N LEU A 281 -3.97 -26.82 -26.71
CA LEU A 281 -3.09 -27.26 -27.80
C LEU A 281 -3.47 -28.66 -28.32
N HIS A 282 -3.83 -29.58 -27.42
CA HIS A 282 -4.20 -30.95 -27.77
C HIS A 282 -5.59 -31.06 -28.40
N THR A 283 -6.50 -30.11 -28.13
CA THR A 283 -7.80 -29.99 -28.81
C THR A 283 -7.64 -29.69 -30.31
N PHE A 284 -6.59 -28.97 -30.71
CA PHE A 284 -6.33 -28.62 -32.12
C PHE A 284 -5.51 -29.66 -32.90
N THR A 285 -5.06 -30.75 -32.26
CA THR A 285 -4.25 -31.81 -32.89
C THR A 285 -4.99 -33.13 -33.08
N ARG A 286 -6.33 -33.13 -33.02
CA ARG A 286 -7.18 -34.31 -33.23
C ARG A 286 -8.19 -34.10 -34.36
#